data_AF-A0A453AN00-F1
#
_entry.id   AF-A0A453AN00-F1
#
_cell.length_a   1.000
_cell.length_b   1.000
_cell.length_c   1.000
_cell.angle_alpha   90.00
_cell.angle_beta   90.00
_cell.angle_gamma   90.00
#
_symmetry.space_group_name_H-M   'P 1'
#
loop_
_entity.id
_entity.type
_entity.pdbx_description
1 polymer ?
#
loop_
_entity_poly.entity_id
_entity_poly.type
_entity_poly.pdbx_seq_one_letter_code
_entity_poly.pdbx_strand_id
1 'polypeptide(L)'
;EAREKGKASTRCAQDCCVTDVPLPGVTLLALSRDQSVLAACTGSEIQFFSATSLLTDKDIKPSSSCSMGRSGTVKDFKWLDNAYIVLSNGGLLSHGSLGQGLKDIMENVDAVDCSKDGNHIAVARKNSLRILSPDLKETCCMALLFQSWPDSDSEGTDIKVDSIGWVRDDSIVVGCVRLNEESNEEGYLVQVIRSGGDTFFESSSKPVVFSYDVFGGIMDDILPSGVGPNLLLGYLHRWDLLVVTNKKSTDDHISLLKWPSKTDEERTVVYLEMVEDKYSPRIDLQENGDDNVILGFGVENVSLFQKITVLVGPEQKEVAPQHLLLYLTSEGKLIIYYLAR
;
A
#
# COMPACT_ATOMS: atom_id res chain seq x y z
N GLU A 1 2.37 14.89 -27.59
CA GLU A 1 3.68 14.83 -28.29
C GLU A 1 4.58 13.70 -27.79
N ALA A 2 4.06 12.49 -27.55
CA ALA A 2 4.89 11.34 -27.16
C ALA A 2 4.79 10.24 -28.22
N ARG A 3 5.41 10.45 -29.38
CA ARG A 3 5.77 9.39 -30.32
C ARG A 3 6.97 9.83 -31.15
N GLU A 4 8.17 9.63 -30.62
CA GLU A 4 9.33 9.41 -31.47
C GLU A 4 10.09 8.15 -31.05
N LYS A 5 9.89 7.13 -31.89
CA LYS A 5 10.82 6.08 -32.32
C LYS A 5 12.02 5.78 -31.41
N GLY A 6 12.03 4.55 -30.88
CA GLY A 6 13.19 3.68 -31.04
C GLY A 6 14.32 3.77 -30.01
N LYS A 7 14.06 4.34 -28.83
CA LYS A 7 14.68 4.03 -27.53
C LYS A 7 13.62 4.43 -26.50
N ALA A 8 13.29 3.59 -25.53
CA ALA A 8 12.49 4.06 -24.40
C ALA A 8 13.31 5.21 -23.78
N SER A 9 12.87 6.46 -23.97
CA SER A 9 13.50 7.58 -23.29
C SER A 9 13.05 7.44 -21.83
N THR A 10 13.83 6.72 -21.03
CA THR A 10 13.74 6.77 -19.58
C THR A 10 14.02 8.21 -19.17
N ARG A 11 12.95 8.98 -19.00
CA ARG A 11 13.02 10.31 -18.40
C ARG A 11 13.04 10.10 -16.89
N CYS A 12 13.98 10.72 -16.19
CA CYS A 12 13.98 10.66 -14.73
C CYS A 12 12.75 11.43 -14.22
N ALA A 13 12.33 11.16 -12.98
CA ALA A 13 11.15 11.81 -12.41
C ALA A 13 11.28 13.35 -12.42
N GLN A 14 12.50 13.89 -12.28
CA GLN A 14 12.79 15.32 -12.34
C GLN A 14 12.49 15.96 -13.70
N ASP A 15 12.67 15.23 -14.80
CA ASP A 15 12.39 15.74 -16.16
C ASP A 15 10.88 15.83 -16.47
N CYS A 16 10.06 15.13 -15.68
CA CYS A 16 8.63 14.99 -15.91
C CYS A 16 7.78 15.62 -14.80
N CYS A 17 8.38 16.08 -13.71
CA CYS A 17 7.65 16.65 -12.59
C CYS A 17 7.21 18.09 -12.90
N VAL A 18 6.08 18.49 -12.32
CA VAL A 18 5.65 19.90 -12.33
C VAL A 18 6.45 20.72 -11.31
N THR A 19 6.95 20.04 -10.27
CA THR A 19 7.58 20.63 -9.11
C THR A 19 8.66 19.69 -8.57
N ASP A 20 9.82 20.23 -8.24
CA ASP A 20 10.91 19.53 -7.54
C ASP A 20 11.19 20.22 -6.19
N VAL A 21 11.07 19.47 -5.09
CA VAL A 21 11.26 19.97 -3.73
C VAL A 21 12.37 19.15 -3.07
N PRO A 22 13.53 19.74 -2.76
CA PRO A 22 14.61 19.01 -2.10
C PRO A 22 14.25 18.72 -0.65
N LEU A 23 13.80 17.49 -0.39
CA LEU A 23 13.46 17.00 0.95
C LEU A 23 14.14 15.65 1.18
N PRO A 24 15.30 15.61 1.87
CA PRO A 24 16.05 14.38 2.07
C PRO A 24 15.34 13.46 3.09
N GLY A 25 15.46 12.15 2.87
CA GLY A 25 15.01 11.15 3.85
C GLY A 25 13.50 10.95 3.90
N VAL A 26 12.77 11.30 2.84
CA VAL A 26 11.33 11.02 2.74
C VAL A 26 11.13 9.51 2.65
N THR A 27 10.33 8.97 3.57
CA THR A 27 9.98 7.55 3.60
C THR A 27 8.53 7.29 3.19
N LEU A 28 7.66 8.29 3.34
CA LEU A 28 6.24 8.21 2.99
C LEU A 28 5.73 9.54 2.45
N LEU A 29 4.85 9.44 1.47
CA LEU A 29 4.06 10.54 0.94
C LEU A 29 2.59 10.13 0.96
N ALA A 30 1.72 11.03 1.42
CA ALA A 30 0.29 10.80 1.44
C ALA A 30 -0.46 12.09 1.08
N LEU A 31 -1.30 12.02 0.05
CA LEU A 31 -2.16 13.13 -0.36
C LEU A 31 -3.50 13.05 0.37
N SER A 32 -4.00 14.17 0.88
CA SER A 32 -5.31 14.26 1.52
C SER A 32 -6.42 13.88 0.53
N ARG A 33 -7.56 13.45 1.07
CA ARG A 33 -8.73 13.01 0.27
C ARG A 33 -9.22 14.07 -0.71
N ASP A 34 -9.26 15.31 -0.26
CA ASP A 34 -9.66 16.49 -1.05
C ASP A 34 -8.52 16.99 -1.97
N GLN A 35 -7.38 16.30 -1.99
CA GLN A 35 -6.20 16.57 -2.80
C GLN A 35 -5.56 17.94 -2.53
N SER A 36 -5.86 18.56 -1.38
CA SER A 36 -5.43 19.91 -1.06
C SER A 36 -4.12 19.96 -0.26
N VAL A 37 -3.78 18.90 0.46
CA VAL A 37 -2.60 18.84 1.35
C VAL A 37 -1.81 17.54 1.12
N LEU A 38 -0.52 17.68 0.87
CA LEU A 38 0.43 16.57 0.81
C LEU A 38 1.19 16.49 2.14
N ALA A 39 1.15 15.33 2.79
CA ALA A 39 2.02 15.00 3.91
C ALA A 39 3.29 14.30 3.39
N ALA A 40 4.45 14.75 3.87
CA ALA A 40 5.73 14.11 3.66
C ALA A 40 6.36 13.75 5.01
N CYS A 41 6.66 12.46 5.20
CA CYS A 41 7.25 11.94 6.43
C CYS A 41 8.74 11.71 6.24
N THR A 42 9.55 12.29 7.13
CA THR A 42 11.02 12.19 7.15
C THR A 42 11.49 11.81 8.54
N GLY A 43 11.80 10.53 8.76
CA GLY A 43 12.16 10.04 10.09
C GLY A 43 11.01 10.24 11.09
N SER A 44 11.19 11.10 12.10
CA SER A 44 10.16 11.45 13.10
C SER A 44 9.31 12.68 12.71
N GLU A 45 9.72 13.43 11.69
CA GLU A 45 9.08 14.67 11.27
C GLU A 45 8.04 14.41 10.19
N ILE A 46 6.96 15.18 10.25
CA ILE A 46 5.89 15.20 9.25
C ILE A 46 5.70 16.64 8.80
N GLN A 47 5.86 16.86 7.50
CA GLN A 47 5.70 18.17 6.88
C GLN A 47 4.47 18.16 5.98
N PHE A 48 3.66 19.21 6.10
CA PHE A 48 2.44 19.38 5.32
C PHE A 48 2.65 20.47 4.28
N PHE A 49 2.34 20.19 3.04
CA PHE A 49 2.44 21.12 1.92
C PHE A 49 1.07 21.33 1.31
N SER A 50 0.69 22.57 1.03
CA SER A 50 -0.49 22.83 0.20
C SER A 50 -0.19 22.40 -1.23
N ALA A 51 -1.07 21.61 -1.83
CA ALA A 51 -0.97 21.20 -3.24
C ALA A 51 -0.92 22.42 -4.17
N THR A 52 -1.70 23.46 -3.87
CA THR A 52 -1.67 24.72 -4.63
C THR A 52 -0.31 25.40 -4.54
N SER A 53 0.27 25.50 -3.35
CA SER A 53 1.61 26.08 -3.17
C SER A 53 2.68 25.30 -3.91
N LEU A 54 2.61 23.95 -3.90
CA LEU A 54 3.55 23.12 -4.66
C LEU A 54 3.53 23.46 -6.16
N LEU A 55 2.37 23.80 -6.72
CA LEU A 55 2.22 24.05 -8.15
C LEU A 55 2.48 25.51 -8.56
N THR A 56 2.40 26.46 -7.62
CA THR A 56 2.36 27.90 -7.94
C THR A 56 3.47 28.71 -7.30
N ASP A 57 3.99 28.29 -6.14
CA ASP A 57 4.99 29.05 -5.40
C ASP A 57 6.40 28.74 -5.89
N LYS A 58 7.22 29.79 -6.00
CA LYS A 58 8.65 29.65 -6.36
C LYS A 58 9.50 29.16 -5.18
N ASP A 59 9.10 29.50 -3.95
CA ASP A 59 9.80 29.14 -2.72
C ASP A 59 8.91 28.22 -1.87
N ILE A 60 8.94 26.93 -2.21
CA ILE A 60 8.09 25.94 -1.57
C ILE A 60 8.51 25.71 -0.13
N LYS A 61 7.56 25.89 0.79
CA LYS A 61 7.72 25.62 2.22
C LYS A 61 6.53 24.83 2.74
N PRO A 62 6.73 24.00 3.78
CA PRO A 62 5.62 23.40 4.49
C PRO A 62 4.68 24.47 5.05
N SER A 63 3.37 24.28 4.93
CA SER A 63 2.36 25.11 5.59
C SER A 63 2.34 24.88 7.10
N SER A 64 2.68 23.67 7.53
CA SER A 64 2.83 23.28 8.93
C SER A 64 3.69 22.03 9.03
N SER A 65 4.20 21.74 10.23
CA SER A 65 4.87 20.48 10.54
C SER A 65 4.57 20.02 11.96
N CYS A 66 4.74 18.73 12.20
CA CYS A 66 4.72 18.14 13.54
C CYS A 66 5.74 17.01 13.64
N SER A 67 6.09 16.64 14.87
CA SER A 67 7.09 15.61 15.14
C SER A 67 6.56 14.57 16.12
N MET A 68 6.92 13.31 15.90
CA MET A 68 6.74 12.23 16.89
C MET A 68 7.70 12.36 18.07
N GLY A 69 8.65 13.31 18.03
CA GLY A 69 9.59 13.57 19.12
C GLY A 69 10.44 12.34 19.44
N ARG A 70 10.38 11.87 20.70
CA ARG A 70 11.15 10.71 21.17
C ARG A 70 10.45 9.36 20.94
N SER A 71 9.26 9.36 20.36
CA SER A 71 8.42 8.16 20.20
C SER A 71 8.82 7.26 19.03
N GLY A 72 9.90 7.61 18.31
CA GLY A 72 10.45 6.84 17.20
C GLY A 72 10.28 7.54 15.85
N THR A 73 10.44 6.77 14.78
CA THR A 73 10.21 7.24 13.39
C THR A 73 8.81 6.89 12.94
N VAL A 74 8.27 7.65 11.99
CA VAL A 74 7.00 7.38 11.35
C VAL A 74 7.12 6.06 10.59
N LYS A 75 6.32 5.07 11.01
CA LYS A 75 6.11 3.80 10.30
C LYS A 75 4.99 3.95 9.27
N ASP A 76 3.85 4.53 9.67
CA ASP A 76 2.73 4.72 8.75
C ASP A 76 1.99 6.03 9.03
N PHE A 77 1.33 6.55 8.01
CA PHE A 77 0.56 7.79 8.04
C PHE A 77 -0.73 7.58 7.24
N LYS A 78 -1.88 7.88 7.84
CA LYS A 78 -3.19 7.82 7.17
C LYS A 78 -3.98 9.09 7.37
N TRP A 79 -4.55 9.59 6.28
CA TRP A 79 -5.53 10.68 6.32
C TRP A 79 -6.88 10.15 6.79
N LEU A 80 -7.49 10.86 7.74
CA LEU A 80 -8.91 10.73 8.08
C LEU A 80 -9.69 11.84 7.36
N ASP A 81 -11.00 11.94 7.59
CA ASP A 81 -11.83 12.98 6.95
C ASP A 81 -11.34 14.41 7.21
N ASN A 82 -11.10 14.76 8.48
CA ASN A 82 -10.63 16.10 8.89
C ASN A 82 -9.42 16.06 9.83
N ALA A 83 -8.69 14.95 9.81
CA ALA A 83 -7.59 14.66 10.73
C ALA A 83 -6.61 13.68 10.07
N TYR A 84 -5.64 13.22 10.84
CA TYR A 84 -4.76 12.14 10.42
C TYR A 84 -4.31 11.32 11.62
N ILE A 85 -3.84 10.12 11.34
CA ILE A 85 -3.20 9.25 12.31
C ILE A 85 -1.80 8.89 11.86
N VAL A 86 -0.92 8.73 12.83
CA VAL A 86 0.49 8.42 12.64
C VAL A 86 0.83 7.24 13.53
N LEU A 87 1.44 6.23 12.94
CA LEU A 87 1.97 5.08 13.66
C LEU A 87 3.50 5.18 13.71
N SER A 88 4.09 5.11 14.90
CA SER A 88 5.54 4.99 15.04
C SER A 88 6.01 3.56 14.85
N ASN A 89 7.29 3.40 14.52
CA ASN A 89 7.96 2.09 14.49
C ASN A 89 7.97 1.39 15.87
N GLY A 90 7.89 2.15 16.97
CA GLY A 90 7.73 1.63 18.33
C GLY A 90 6.30 1.22 18.69
N GLY A 91 5.36 1.33 17.75
CA GLY A 91 3.96 0.93 17.95
C GLY A 91 3.11 1.94 18.72
N LEU A 92 3.51 3.22 18.73
CA LEU A 92 2.68 4.31 19.25
C LEU A 92 1.81 4.87 18.13
N LEU A 93 0.50 4.80 18.30
CA LEU A 93 -0.47 5.43 17.43
C LEU A 93 -0.89 6.78 18.02
N SER A 94 -0.75 7.83 17.22
CA SER A 94 -1.09 9.20 17.59
C SER A 94 -2.08 9.78 16.58
N HIS A 95 -2.99 10.61 17.08
CA HIS A 95 -3.95 11.38 16.30
C HIS A 95 -3.48 12.83 16.16
N GLY A 96 -3.60 13.41 14.97
CA GLY A 96 -3.25 14.80 14.69
C GLY A 96 -4.32 15.53 13.89
N SER A 97 -4.23 16.85 13.90
CA SER A 97 -5.02 17.74 13.05
C SER A 97 -4.12 18.84 12.52
N LEU A 98 -4.39 19.38 11.33
CA LEU A 98 -3.49 20.36 10.72
C LEU A 98 -3.29 21.57 11.63
N GLY A 99 -2.02 21.91 11.88
CA GLY A 99 -1.64 23.00 12.79
C GLY A 99 -1.84 22.73 14.28
N GLN A 100 -2.37 21.56 14.66
CA GLN A 100 -2.50 21.09 16.03
C GLN A 100 -1.52 19.93 16.21
N GLY A 101 -0.73 19.94 17.29
CA GLY A 101 0.26 18.89 17.54
C GLY A 101 -0.34 17.48 17.62
N LEU A 102 0.53 16.47 17.75
CA LEU A 102 0.12 15.08 17.91
C LEU A 102 -0.41 14.81 19.32
N LYS A 103 -1.43 13.96 19.41
CA LYS A 103 -1.94 13.41 20.66
C LYS A 103 -1.89 11.88 20.61
N ASP A 104 -1.23 11.28 21.58
CA ASP A 104 -1.13 9.83 21.68
C ASP A 104 -2.47 9.19 22.04
N ILE A 105 -2.81 8.10 21.35
CA ILE A 105 -4.11 7.42 21.50
C ILE A 105 -4.00 5.94 21.84
N MET A 106 -2.97 5.24 21.37
CA MET A 106 -2.83 3.79 21.62
C MET A 106 -1.37 3.34 21.51
N GLU A 107 -0.97 2.39 22.35
CA GLU A 107 0.37 1.77 22.33
C GLU A 107 0.32 0.29 21.94
N ASN A 108 1.45 -0.24 21.48
CA ASN A 108 1.61 -1.61 20.99
C ASN A 108 0.73 -1.88 19.76
N VAL A 109 0.67 -0.92 18.85
CA VAL A 109 -0.02 -1.06 17.56
C VAL A 109 0.96 -1.60 16.53
N ASP A 110 0.56 -2.67 15.85
CA ASP A 110 1.39 -3.33 14.84
C ASP A 110 1.20 -2.66 13.47
N ALA A 111 -0.04 -2.39 13.08
CA ALA A 111 -0.39 -1.72 11.83
C ALA A 111 -1.74 -1.00 11.92
N VAL A 112 -1.99 -0.09 10.99
CA VAL A 112 -3.20 0.72 10.96
C VAL A 112 -3.63 1.07 9.54
N ASP A 113 -4.93 1.14 9.31
CA ASP A 113 -5.50 1.81 8.14
C ASP A 113 -6.85 2.46 8.47
N CYS A 114 -7.43 3.21 7.53
CA CYS A 114 -8.73 3.82 7.68
C CYS A 114 -9.71 3.37 6.61
N SER A 115 -11.00 3.42 6.92
CA SER A 115 -12.07 3.12 5.96
C SER A 115 -12.02 4.09 4.78
N LYS A 116 -12.66 3.70 3.67
CA LYS A 116 -12.70 4.52 2.45
C LYS A 116 -13.24 5.92 2.69
N ASP A 117 -14.09 6.18 3.68
CA ASP A 117 -14.60 7.51 4.04
C ASP A 117 -13.75 8.25 5.10
N GLY A 118 -12.75 7.59 5.70
CA GLY A 118 -11.89 8.18 6.73
C GLY A 118 -12.54 8.30 8.11
N ASN A 119 -13.70 7.66 8.32
CA ASN A 119 -14.45 7.74 9.57
C ASN A 119 -14.16 6.57 10.53
N HIS A 120 -13.59 5.48 10.04
CA HIS A 120 -13.25 4.34 10.89
C HIS A 120 -11.77 4.00 10.73
N ILE A 121 -11.21 3.42 11.80
CA ILE A 121 -9.80 3.06 11.87
C ILE A 121 -9.71 1.56 12.13
N ALA A 122 -9.05 0.83 11.24
CA ALA A 122 -8.69 -0.56 11.46
C ALA A 122 -7.30 -0.60 12.12
N VAL A 123 -7.19 -1.28 13.26
CA VAL A 123 -5.96 -1.38 14.06
C VAL A 123 -5.62 -2.84 14.30
N ALA A 124 -4.42 -3.26 13.92
CA ALA A 124 -3.86 -4.55 14.32
C ALA A 124 -3.03 -4.37 15.59
N ARG A 125 -3.35 -5.18 16.60
CA ARG A 125 -2.68 -5.15 17.89
C ARG A 125 -2.88 -6.47 18.61
N LYS A 126 -1.80 -7.06 19.16
CA LYS A 126 -1.87 -8.27 20.01
C LYS A 126 -2.64 -9.42 19.33
N ASN A 127 -2.32 -9.70 18.07
CA ASN A 127 -2.97 -10.73 17.25
C ASN A 127 -4.49 -10.56 17.11
N SER A 128 -4.96 -9.31 17.20
CA SER A 128 -6.36 -8.94 16.97
C SER A 128 -6.45 -7.79 15.99
N LEU A 129 -7.45 -7.82 15.12
CA LEU A 129 -7.88 -6.70 14.31
C LEU A 129 -9.08 -6.04 14.99
N ARG A 130 -9.01 -4.73 15.19
CA ARG A 130 -10.04 -3.91 15.82
C ARG A 130 -10.47 -2.82 14.85
N ILE A 131 -11.77 -2.54 14.82
CA ILE A 131 -12.30 -1.38 14.11
C ILE A 131 -12.75 -0.38 15.16
N LEU A 132 -12.29 0.85 15.03
CA LEU A 132 -12.62 1.98 15.88
C LEU A 132 -13.48 2.98 15.10
N SER A 133 -14.46 3.57 15.75
CA SER A 133 -15.22 4.73 15.28
C SER A 133 -14.39 6.03 15.37
N PRO A 134 -14.87 7.17 14.84
CA PRO A 134 -14.13 8.44 14.90
C PRO A 134 -13.80 8.91 16.32
N ASP A 135 -14.64 8.55 17.29
CA ASP A 135 -14.44 8.85 18.72
C ASP A 135 -13.56 7.80 19.43
N LEU A 136 -12.84 6.98 18.66
CA LEU A 136 -11.90 5.95 19.11
C LEU A 136 -12.53 4.86 19.99
N LYS A 137 -13.85 4.65 19.86
CA LYS A 137 -14.53 3.52 20.49
C LYS A 137 -14.45 2.30 19.60
N GLU A 138 -14.20 1.16 20.21
CA GLU A 138 -14.18 -0.12 19.51
C GLU A 138 -15.60 -0.49 19.07
N THR A 139 -15.77 -0.72 17.77
CA THR A 139 -17.03 -1.17 17.16
C THR A 139 -16.99 -2.64 16.75
N CYS A 140 -15.79 -3.16 16.42
CA CYS A 140 -15.57 -4.54 16.05
C CYS A 140 -14.21 -5.02 16.55
N CYS A 141 -14.12 -6.30 16.92
CA CYS A 141 -12.88 -6.95 17.29
C CYS A 141 -12.90 -8.40 16.81
N MET A 142 -11.83 -8.83 16.17
CA MET A 142 -11.66 -10.20 15.70
C MET A 142 -10.23 -10.66 15.92
N ALA A 143 -10.06 -11.95 16.24
CA ALA A 143 -8.74 -12.57 16.31
C ALA A 143 -8.17 -12.73 14.90
N LEU A 144 -6.89 -12.42 14.73
CA LEU A 144 -6.16 -12.75 13.51
C LEU A 144 -5.79 -14.23 13.57
N LEU A 145 -6.36 -15.00 12.64
CA LEU A 145 -6.11 -16.42 12.51
C LEU A 145 -5.12 -16.62 11.39
N PHE A 146 -3.88 -16.91 11.75
CA PHE A 146 -2.86 -17.31 10.79
C PHE A 146 -3.01 -18.82 10.60
N GLN A 147 -3.68 -19.22 9.52
CA GLN A 147 -3.70 -20.62 9.13
C GLN A 147 -2.25 -21.09 8.98
N SER A 148 -1.91 -22.24 9.58
CA SER A 148 -0.57 -22.82 9.54
C SER A 148 -0.07 -22.87 8.09
N TRP A 149 1.03 -22.16 7.83
CA TRP A 149 1.72 -22.17 6.55
C TRP A 149 2.04 -23.63 6.17
N PRO A 150 1.85 -24.08 4.92
CA PRO A 150 2.38 -25.37 4.50
C PRO A 150 3.89 -25.41 4.79
N ASP A 151 4.35 -26.44 5.53
CA ASP A 151 5.71 -26.62 6.08
C ASP A 151 6.00 -26.00 7.46
N SER A 152 5.00 -25.50 8.19
CA SER A 152 5.18 -25.03 9.58
C SER A 152 5.24 -26.16 10.62
N ASP A 153 6.11 -27.16 10.42
CA ASP A 153 6.44 -28.16 11.44
C ASP A 153 7.40 -27.60 12.53
N SER A 154 7.88 -26.37 12.36
CA SER A 154 8.71 -25.70 13.36
C SER A 154 7.85 -25.06 14.46
N GLU A 155 7.76 -25.72 15.62
CA GLU A 155 7.43 -25.05 16.88
C GLU A 155 8.37 -23.83 17.02
N GLY A 156 7.84 -22.60 17.10
CA GLY A 156 8.65 -21.40 17.32
C GLY A 156 8.54 -20.27 16.28
N THR A 157 7.64 -20.36 15.30
CA THR A 157 7.41 -19.26 14.35
C THR A 157 6.38 -18.26 14.87
N ASP A 158 6.78 -17.00 14.97
CA ASP A 158 5.90 -15.89 15.36
C ASP A 158 5.46 -15.11 14.12
N ILE A 159 4.23 -14.61 14.11
CA ILE A 159 3.70 -13.84 12.98
C ILE A 159 3.35 -12.44 13.47
N LYS A 160 3.99 -11.44 12.85
CA LYS A 160 3.76 -10.04 13.15
C LYS A 160 3.02 -9.37 12.01
N VAL A 161 2.03 -8.55 12.34
CA VAL A 161 1.36 -7.72 11.35
C VAL A 161 2.28 -6.56 10.95
N ASP A 162 2.57 -6.47 9.66
CA ASP A 162 3.35 -5.38 9.08
C ASP A 162 2.44 -4.23 8.62
N SER A 163 1.34 -4.56 7.94
CA SER A 163 0.48 -3.60 7.26
C SER A 163 -1.00 -3.99 7.31
N ILE A 164 -1.87 -2.99 7.19
CA ILE A 164 -3.31 -3.15 6.96
C ILE A 164 -3.70 -2.30 5.75
N GLY A 165 -4.60 -2.83 4.93
CA GLY A 165 -5.26 -2.13 3.85
C GLY A 165 -6.77 -2.35 3.88
N TRP A 166 -7.55 -1.32 4.20
CA TRP A 166 -9.01 -1.38 4.14
C TRP A 166 -9.47 -1.08 2.71
N VAL A 167 -9.37 -2.08 1.84
CA VAL A 167 -9.51 -1.93 0.39
C VAL A 167 -10.97 -1.87 -0.10
N ARG A 168 -11.91 -2.43 0.66
CA ARG A 168 -13.36 -2.42 0.40
C ARG A 168 -14.14 -2.33 1.70
N ASP A 169 -15.39 -1.86 1.64
CA ASP A 169 -16.25 -1.79 2.84
C ASP A 169 -16.44 -3.16 3.53
N ASP A 170 -16.38 -4.24 2.75
CA ASP A 170 -16.47 -5.63 3.22
C ASP A 170 -15.11 -6.34 3.35
N SER A 171 -13.98 -5.71 3.04
CA SER A 171 -12.69 -6.43 2.96
C SER A 171 -11.49 -5.63 3.45
N ILE A 172 -10.71 -6.26 4.33
CA ILE A 172 -9.45 -5.75 4.87
C ILE A 172 -8.34 -6.73 4.49
N VAL A 173 -7.27 -6.19 3.92
CA VAL A 173 -6.05 -6.92 3.60
C VAL A 173 -5.05 -6.71 4.72
N VAL A 174 -4.38 -7.76 5.15
CA VAL A 174 -3.38 -7.73 6.22
C VAL A 174 -2.09 -8.31 5.66
N GLY A 175 -1.01 -7.55 5.72
CA GLY A 175 0.32 -8.04 5.41
C GLY A 175 1.04 -8.48 6.66
N CYS A 176 1.61 -9.69 6.63
CA CYS A 176 2.18 -10.37 7.79
C CYS A 176 3.62 -10.77 7.49
N VAL A 177 4.52 -10.49 8.43
CA VAL A 177 5.90 -10.94 8.40
C VAL A 177 6.03 -12.14 9.33
N ARG A 178 6.67 -13.19 8.83
CA ARG A 178 7.05 -14.35 9.64
C ARG A 178 8.38 -14.05 10.32
N LEU A 179 8.48 -14.39 11.60
CA LEU A 179 9.70 -14.28 12.39
C LEU A 179 10.18 -15.67 12.80
N ASN A 180 11.48 -15.86 12.73
CA ASN A 180 12.12 -17.06 13.26
C ASN A 180 12.42 -16.95 14.77
N GLU A 181 13.01 -17.99 15.35
CA GLU A 181 13.35 -18.04 16.78
C GLU A 181 14.29 -16.90 17.22
N GLU A 182 15.10 -16.37 16.31
CA GLU A 182 16.00 -15.23 16.53
C GLU A 182 15.33 -13.87 16.29
N SER A 183 14.03 -13.85 16.01
CA SER A 183 13.25 -12.66 15.63
C SER A 183 13.69 -12.01 14.31
N ASN A 184 14.35 -12.76 13.44
CA ASN A 184 14.65 -12.33 12.08
C ASN A 184 13.45 -12.59 11.17
N GLU A 185 13.24 -11.72 10.19
CA GLU A 185 12.18 -11.86 9.19
C GLU A 185 12.50 -13.04 8.26
N GLU A 186 11.53 -13.92 8.01
CA GLU A 186 11.64 -15.11 7.14
C GLU A 186 10.39 -15.25 6.25
N GLY A 187 10.19 -14.27 5.38
CA GLY A 187 9.10 -14.27 4.40
C GLY A 187 7.85 -13.51 4.81
N TYR A 188 6.89 -13.47 3.86
CA TYR A 188 5.75 -12.56 3.92
C TYR A 188 4.45 -13.23 3.46
N LEU A 189 3.39 -13.09 4.25
CA LEU A 189 2.06 -13.60 3.95
C LEU A 189 1.07 -12.45 3.75
N VAL A 190 0.15 -12.60 2.81
CA VAL A 190 -0.99 -11.70 2.64
C VAL A 190 -2.27 -12.40 3.07
N GLN A 191 -2.99 -11.82 4.03
CA GLN A 191 -4.32 -12.26 4.41
C GLN A 191 -5.39 -11.32 3.87
N VAL A 192 -6.54 -11.87 3.49
CA VAL A 192 -7.74 -11.13 3.15
C VAL A 192 -8.84 -11.53 4.12
N ILE A 193 -9.26 -10.57 4.94
CA ILE A 193 -10.37 -10.71 5.88
C ILE A 193 -11.60 -10.10 5.21
N ARG A 194 -12.61 -10.93 4.97
CA ARG A 194 -13.86 -10.52 4.35
C ARG A 194 -14.99 -10.59 5.36
N SER A 195 -15.73 -9.49 5.49
CA SER A 195 -16.97 -9.44 6.27
C SER A 195 -17.99 -10.43 5.70
N GLY A 196 -18.83 -10.99 6.56
CA GLY A 196 -19.92 -11.84 6.09
C GLY A 196 -21.11 -11.06 5.51
N GLY A 197 -21.18 -9.74 5.73
CA GLY A 197 -22.15 -8.82 5.13
C GLY A 197 -21.54 -7.95 4.01
N ASP A 198 -22.23 -6.86 3.68
CA ASP A 198 -21.70 -5.84 2.78
C ASP A 198 -20.72 -4.89 3.49
N THR A 199 -20.73 -4.88 4.83
CA THR A 199 -19.82 -4.11 5.67
C THR A 199 -19.45 -4.86 6.96
N PHE A 200 -18.34 -4.46 7.59
CA PHE A 200 -17.95 -4.96 8.92
C PHE A 200 -18.87 -4.55 10.09
N PHE A 201 -19.86 -3.69 9.85
CA PHE A 201 -20.79 -3.22 10.87
C PHE A 201 -22.10 -4.00 10.90
N GLU A 202 -22.34 -4.82 9.88
CA GLU A 202 -23.51 -5.68 9.80
C GLU A 202 -23.31 -6.95 10.62
N SER A 203 -24.12 -7.13 11.66
CA SER A 203 -24.00 -8.21 12.66
C SER A 203 -24.43 -9.59 12.16
N SER A 204 -24.50 -9.82 10.85
CA SER A 204 -25.21 -10.99 10.30
C SER A 204 -24.34 -12.25 10.20
N SER A 205 -23.01 -12.14 10.18
CA SER A 205 -22.13 -13.29 9.98
C SER A 205 -20.67 -13.05 10.36
N LYS A 206 -19.97 -14.12 10.75
CA LYS A 206 -18.55 -14.08 11.10
C LYS A 206 -17.69 -13.77 9.86
N PRO A 207 -16.63 -12.95 9.99
CA PRO A 207 -15.68 -12.76 8.90
C PRO A 207 -15.02 -14.07 8.47
N VAL A 208 -14.66 -14.14 7.19
CA VAL A 208 -13.88 -15.24 6.59
C VAL A 208 -12.48 -14.73 6.30
N VAL A 209 -11.47 -15.56 6.53
CA VAL A 209 -10.06 -15.23 6.31
C VAL A 209 -9.50 -16.12 5.22
N PHE A 210 -8.86 -15.52 4.23
CA PHE A 210 -8.08 -16.18 3.19
C PHE A 210 -6.60 -15.82 3.38
N SER A 211 -5.70 -16.77 3.23
CA SER A 211 -4.25 -16.57 3.34
C SER A 211 -3.59 -16.92 2.00
N TYR A 212 -2.68 -16.06 1.54
CA TYR A 212 -1.96 -16.25 0.30
C TYR A 212 -0.47 -15.97 0.50
N ASP A 213 0.35 -16.91 0.04
CA ASP A 213 1.77 -16.71 -0.18
C ASP A 213 1.94 -16.25 -1.64
N VAL A 214 2.12 -14.95 -1.83
CA VAL A 214 2.05 -14.30 -3.15
C VAL A 214 3.37 -13.71 -3.63
N PHE A 215 4.45 -13.86 -2.86
CA PHE A 215 5.75 -13.26 -3.18
C PHE A 215 6.82 -14.35 -3.20
N GLY A 216 7.28 -14.74 -4.39
CA GLY A 216 8.26 -15.82 -4.56
C GLY A 216 9.71 -15.44 -4.25
N GLY A 217 10.05 -14.15 -4.24
CA GLY A 217 11.42 -13.65 -4.08
C GLY A 217 11.53 -12.53 -3.06
N ILE A 218 11.21 -12.80 -1.79
CA ILE A 218 11.45 -11.84 -0.70
C ILE A 218 12.92 -11.93 -0.26
N MET A 219 13.61 -10.80 -0.25
CA MET A 219 14.95 -10.66 0.32
C MET A 219 14.86 -9.88 1.64
N ASP A 220 14.95 -10.58 2.76
CA ASP A 220 14.62 -10.03 4.08
C ASP A 220 15.53 -8.88 4.54
N ASP A 221 16.78 -8.83 4.04
CA ASP A 221 17.83 -7.88 4.41
C ASP A 221 18.00 -6.70 3.45
N ILE A 222 17.25 -6.64 2.34
CA ILE A 222 17.37 -5.55 1.35
C ILE A 222 16.93 -4.19 1.91
N LEU A 223 16.01 -4.20 2.87
CA LEU A 223 15.58 -3.04 3.63
C LEU A 223 15.76 -3.30 5.12
N PRO A 224 16.07 -2.26 5.93
CA PRO A 224 16.25 -2.46 7.37
C PRO A 224 15.00 -3.08 8.01
N SER A 225 15.20 -4.06 8.89
CA SER A 225 14.10 -4.73 9.58
C SER A 225 13.23 -3.74 10.37
N GLY A 226 11.92 -4.00 10.43
CA GLY A 226 10.97 -3.13 11.10
C GLY A 226 10.70 -1.78 10.42
N VAL A 227 11.28 -1.54 9.23
CA VAL A 227 10.84 -0.47 8.33
C VAL A 227 9.64 -1.03 7.56
N GLY A 228 8.46 -0.50 7.83
CA GLY A 228 7.22 -0.87 7.16
C GLY A 228 6.29 0.34 7.04
N PRO A 229 5.13 0.23 6.39
CA PRO A 229 4.63 -1.00 5.76
C PRO A 229 5.44 -1.38 4.51
N ASN A 230 5.71 -2.68 4.36
CA ASN A 230 6.39 -3.26 3.20
C ASN A 230 5.40 -3.68 2.11
N LEU A 231 4.19 -4.09 2.47
CA LEU A 231 3.12 -4.33 1.51
C LEU A 231 2.51 -3.00 1.05
N LEU A 232 2.48 -2.82 -0.27
CA LEU A 232 1.83 -1.71 -0.94
C LEU A 232 0.62 -2.26 -1.73
N LEU A 233 -0.48 -1.51 -1.69
CA LEU A 233 -1.80 -1.98 -2.13
C LEU A 233 -2.43 -0.99 -3.09
N GLY A 234 -3.03 -1.50 -4.17
CA GLY A 234 -3.70 -0.69 -5.18
C GLY A 234 -4.97 -1.35 -5.67
N TYR A 235 -6.12 -0.75 -5.34
CA TYR A 235 -7.41 -1.31 -5.71
C TYR A 235 -7.94 -0.73 -7.02
N LEU A 236 -8.21 -1.60 -7.99
CA LEU A 236 -8.78 -1.29 -9.30
C LEU A 236 -10.30 -1.47 -9.25
N HIS A 237 -11.01 -0.38 -8.98
CA HIS A 237 -12.44 -0.40 -8.65
C HIS A 237 -13.34 -1.02 -9.72
N ARG A 238 -13.01 -0.86 -11.01
CA ARG A 238 -13.87 -1.38 -12.10
C ARG A 238 -13.71 -2.88 -12.32
N TRP A 239 -12.62 -3.46 -11.81
CA TRP A 239 -12.26 -4.86 -12.06
C TRP A 239 -12.45 -5.74 -10.82
N ASP A 240 -12.82 -5.13 -9.69
CA ASP A 240 -12.83 -5.77 -8.37
C ASP A 240 -11.50 -6.51 -8.11
N LEU A 241 -10.40 -5.84 -8.47
CA LEU A 241 -9.06 -6.41 -8.50
C LEU A 241 -8.13 -5.59 -7.63
N LEU A 242 -7.37 -6.24 -6.77
CA LEU A 242 -6.30 -5.66 -5.99
C LEU A 242 -4.96 -6.04 -6.60
N VAL A 243 -4.13 -5.02 -6.80
CA VAL A 243 -2.72 -5.14 -7.14
C VAL A 243 -1.95 -5.03 -5.84
N VAL A 244 -1.09 -6.00 -5.56
CA VAL A 244 -0.25 -6.04 -4.35
C VAL A 244 1.22 -6.13 -4.74
N THR A 245 2.08 -5.47 -3.99
CA THR A 245 3.54 -5.55 -4.12
C THR A 245 4.20 -5.47 -2.76
N ASN A 246 5.43 -5.96 -2.64
CA ASN A 246 6.23 -5.88 -1.43
C ASN A 246 7.54 -5.14 -1.71
N LYS A 247 7.91 -4.18 -0.86
CA LYS A 247 9.17 -3.44 -1.00
C LYS A 247 10.43 -4.31 -0.89
N LYS A 248 10.30 -5.52 -0.34
CA LYS A 248 11.37 -6.51 -0.22
C LYS A 248 11.35 -7.57 -1.32
N SER A 249 10.41 -7.50 -2.26
CA SER A 249 10.35 -8.43 -3.39
C SER A 249 11.37 -8.03 -4.45
N THR A 250 12.27 -8.95 -4.78
CA THR A 250 13.28 -8.84 -5.85
C THR A 250 12.87 -9.58 -7.12
N ASP A 251 11.82 -10.41 -7.05
CA ASP A 251 11.21 -11.08 -8.20
C ASP A 251 9.68 -11.12 -8.05
N ASP A 252 8.97 -11.25 -9.17
CA ASP A 252 7.51 -11.23 -9.30
C ASP A 252 6.86 -10.12 -8.46
N HIS A 253 7.33 -8.90 -8.69
CA HIS A 253 7.01 -7.73 -7.86
C HIS A 253 5.51 -7.42 -7.75
N ILE A 254 4.70 -7.82 -8.72
CA ILE A 254 3.27 -7.52 -8.77
C ILE A 254 2.45 -8.81 -8.71
N SER A 255 1.63 -8.91 -7.68
CA SER A 255 0.66 -9.99 -7.50
C SER A 255 -0.77 -9.47 -7.55
N LEU A 256 -1.73 -10.33 -7.92
CA LEU A 256 -3.11 -9.95 -8.18
C LEU A 256 -4.09 -10.78 -7.35
N LEU A 257 -5.00 -10.10 -6.65
CA LEU A 257 -6.10 -10.72 -5.90
C LEU A 257 -7.44 -10.19 -6.42
N LYS A 258 -8.34 -11.09 -6.82
CA LYS A 258 -9.63 -10.75 -7.41
C LYS A 258 -10.78 -11.15 -6.50
N TRP A 259 -11.72 -10.22 -6.31
CA TRP A 259 -12.99 -10.52 -5.67
C TRP A 259 -13.96 -11.15 -6.68
N PRO A 260 -14.78 -12.11 -6.24
CA PRO A 260 -15.83 -12.67 -7.07
C PRO A 260 -16.90 -11.60 -7.34
N SER A 261 -17.65 -11.77 -8.42
CA SER A 261 -18.78 -10.88 -8.72
C SER A 261 -19.81 -10.95 -7.59
N LYS A 262 -20.56 -9.86 -7.37
CA LYS A 262 -21.67 -9.86 -6.41
C LYS A 262 -22.76 -10.90 -6.72
N THR A 263 -22.79 -11.38 -7.97
CA THR A 263 -23.73 -12.41 -8.43
C THR A 263 -23.24 -13.83 -8.19
N ASP A 264 -21.97 -14.02 -7.83
CA ASP A 264 -21.38 -15.34 -7.64
C ASP A 264 -21.78 -15.88 -6.26
N GLU A 265 -22.18 -17.14 -6.21
CA GLU A 265 -22.47 -17.83 -4.93
C GLU A 265 -21.19 -18.02 -4.10
N GLU A 266 -20.04 -18.14 -4.79
CA GLU A 266 -18.74 -18.31 -4.17
C GLU A 266 -18.17 -16.95 -3.73
N ARG A 267 -17.78 -16.87 -2.45
CA ARG A 267 -17.23 -15.65 -1.85
C ARG A 267 -15.70 -15.64 -1.75
N THR A 268 -15.05 -16.63 -2.33
CA THR A 268 -13.61 -16.83 -2.30
C THR A 268 -12.90 -15.73 -3.08
N VAL A 269 -11.93 -15.08 -2.44
CA VAL A 269 -11.00 -14.21 -3.16
C VAL A 269 -10.02 -15.11 -3.90
N VAL A 270 -9.70 -14.80 -5.15
CA VAL A 270 -8.83 -15.66 -5.98
C VAL A 270 -7.52 -14.95 -6.31
N TYR A 271 -6.42 -15.67 -6.16
CA TYR A 271 -5.13 -15.25 -6.68
C TYR A 271 -5.10 -15.45 -8.20
N LEU A 272 -4.66 -14.43 -8.93
CA LEU A 272 -4.52 -14.50 -10.38
C LEU A 272 -3.05 -14.50 -10.78
N GLU A 273 -2.68 -15.48 -11.58
CA GLU A 273 -1.36 -15.56 -12.20
C GLU A 273 -1.39 -14.88 -13.58
N MET A 274 -0.34 -14.10 -13.88
CA MET A 274 -0.16 -13.53 -15.22
C MET A 274 0.53 -14.55 -16.12
N VAL A 275 -0.21 -15.07 -17.09
CA VAL A 275 0.25 -16.19 -17.95
C VAL A 275 1.29 -15.74 -18.99
N GLU A 276 1.22 -14.49 -19.46
CA GLU A 276 2.13 -13.99 -20.48
C GLU A 276 3.14 -13.00 -19.89
N ASP A 277 4.40 -13.45 -19.75
CA ASP A 277 5.52 -12.66 -19.20
C ASP A 277 5.65 -11.26 -19.81
N LYS A 278 5.36 -11.12 -21.11
CA LYS A 278 5.45 -9.84 -21.82
C LYS A 278 4.50 -8.77 -21.27
N TYR A 279 3.39 -9.18 -20.65
CA TYR A 279 2.40 -8.28 -20.06
C TYR A 279 2.52 -8.16 -18.55
N SER A 280 3.41 -8.93 -17.93
CA SER A 280 3.69 -8.86 -16.51
C SER A 280 4.48 -7.59 -16.19
N PRO A 281 3.99 -6.72 -15.30
CA PRO A 281 4.77 -5.60 -14.81
C PRO A 281 5.98 -6.13 -14.03
N ARG A 282 7.18 -5.88 -14.53
CA ARG A 282 8.45 -6.24 -13.91
C ARG A 282 9.38 -5.04 -13.88
N ILE A 283 10.27 -5.00 -12.90
CA ILE A 283 11.36 -4.04 -12.86
C ILE A 283 12.65 -4.73 -13.23
N ASP A 284 13.43 -4.08 -14.09
CA ASP A 284 14.76 -4.57 -14.44
C ASP A 284 15.72 -4.37 -13.26
N LEU A 285 16.82 -5.13 -13.28
CA LEU A 285 17.96 -4.90 -12.40
C LEU A 285 18.45 -3.44 -12.52
N GLN A 286 19.09 -2.97 -11.45
CA GLN A 286 19.73 -1.66 -11.44
C GLN A 286 20.86 -1.60 -12.48
N GLU A 287 21.29 -0.38 -12.85
CA GLU A 287 22.35 -0.20 -13.86
C GLU A 287 23.69 -0.85 -13.49
N ASN A 288 23.93 -1.06 -12.19
CA ASN A 288 25.11 -1.76 -11.67
C ASN A 288 24.97 -3.30 -11.66
N GLY A 289 23.80 -3.83 -12.00
CA GLY A 289 23.48 -5.25 -12.01
C GLY A 289 22.87 -5.79 -10.70
N ASP A 290 22.67 -4.96 -9.69
CA ASP A 290 22.06 -5.37 -8.41
C ASP A 290 20.53 -5.48 -8.53
N ASP A 291 19.91 -6.22 -7.61
CA ASP A 291 18.45 -6.31 -7.49
C ASP A 291 17.81 -4.95 -7.30
N ASN A 292 16.66 -4.75 -7.94
CA ASN A 292 15.89 -3.52 -7.87
C ASN A 292 14.61 -3.77 -7.07
N VAL A 293 14.11 -2.74 -6.39
CA VAL A 293 12.89 -2.84 -5.57
C VAL A 293 11.94 -1.68 -5.80
N ILE A 294 10.65 -1.93 -5.56
CA ILE A 294 9.60 -0.92 -5.61
C ILE A 294 9.56 -0.19 -4.25
N LEU A 295 9.80 1.12 -4.24
CA LEU A 295 9.71 1.96 -3.04
C LEU A 295 8.40 2.76 -2.97
N GLY A 296 7.88 3.15 -4.12
CA GLY A 296 6.63 3.89 -4.24
C GLY A 296 5.66 3.16 -5.17
N PHE A 297 4.37 3.23 -4.87
CA PHE A 297 3.35 2.50 -5.60
C PHE A 297 2.04 3.29 -5.58
N GLY A 298 1.34 3.31 -6.71
CA GLY A 298 0.05 3.96 -6.82
C GLY A 298 -0.78 3.40 -7.96
N VAL A 299 -2.10 3.41 -7.79
CA VAL A 299 -3.04 3.10 -8.87
C VAL A 299 -3.96 4.28 -9.09
N GLU A 300 -4.25 4.57 -10.35
CA GLU A 300 -5.22 5.59 -10.73
C GLU A 300 -6.39 4.92 -11.45
N ASN A 301 -7.60 5.26 -11.03
CA ASN A 301 -8.84 4.65 -11.51
C ASN A 301 -9.48 5.49 -12.62
N VAL A 302 -8.67 5.95 -13.57
CA VAL A 302 -9.10 6.81 -14.69
C VAL A 302 -9.18 6.05 -16.01
N SER A 303 -10.25 6.32 -16.75
CA SER A 303 -10.34 5.91 -18.15
C SER A 303 -9.66 6.96 -19.01
N LEU A 304 -8.64 6.59 -19.76
CA LEU A 304 -8.06 7.47 -20.76
C LEU A 304 -8.94 7.45 -22.01
N PHE A 305 -9.23 8.63 -22.57
CA PHE A 305 -9.98 8.74 -23.82
C PHE A 305 -9.21 8.15 -25.01
N GLN A 306 -7.89 8.03 -24.89
CA GLN A 306 -7.03 7.51 -25.94
C GLN A 306 -6.97 5.98 -25.89
N LYS A 307 -7.38 5.34 -26.98
CA LYS A 307 -7.17 3.89 -27.17
C LYS A 307 -5.70 3.60 -27.45
N ILE A 308 -5.24 2.48 -26.93
CA ILE A 308 -3.92 1.92 -27.22
C ILE A 308 -4.09 0.68 -28.09
N THR A 309 -3.16 0.46 -29.03
CA THR A 309 -3.11 -0.75 -29.84
C THR A 309 -2.22 -1.76 -29.14
N VAL A 310 -2.77 -2.92 -28.80
CA VAL A 310 -2.06 -4.05 -28.19
C VAL A 310 -2.09 -5.25 -29.13
N LEU A 311 -1.11 -6.14 -29.00
CA LEU A 311 -0.92 -7.27 -29.92
C LEU A 311 -1.25 -8.56 -29.17
N VAL A 312 -2.49 -9.05 -29.28
CA VAL A 312 -2.95 -10.25 -28.56
C VAL A 312 -2.80 -11.44 -29.49
N GLY A 313 -1.78 -12.26 -29.28
CA GLY A 313 -1.39 -13.31 -30.23
C GLY A 313 -1.00 -12.72 -31.59
N PRO A 314 -1.58 -13.16 -32.72
CA PRO A 314 -1.31 -12.58 -34.04
C PRO A 314 -2.13 -11.30 -34.34
N GLU A 315 -3.12 -10.95 -33.51
CA GLU A 315 -4.08 -9.88 -33.80
C GLU A 315 -3.70 -8.54 -33.13
N GLN A 316 -3.91 -7.44 -33.85
CA GLN A 316 -3.86 -6.10 -33.27
C GLN A 316 -5.26 -5.70 -32.80
N LYS A 317 -5.38 -5.36 -31.51
CA LYS A 317 -6.62 -4.94 -30.88
C LYS A 317 -6.46 -3.53 -30.32
N GLU A 318 -7.43 -2.67 -30.57
CA GLU A 318 -7.54 -1.40 -29.86
C GLU A 318 -8.28 -1.60 -28.53
N VAL A 319 -7.64 -1.21 -27.44
CA VAL A 319 -8.20 -1.26 -26.09
C VAL A 319 -8.12 0.11 -25.43
N ALA A 320 -9.10 0.45 -24.61
CA ALA A 320 -9.09 1.69 -23.84
C ALA A 320 -8.57 1.38 -22.42
N PRO A 321 -7.46 2.02 -21.97
CA PRO A 321 -7.00 1.90 -20.61
C PRO A 321 -8.09 2.36 -19.63
N GLN A 322 -8.32 1.53 -18.61
CA GLN A 322 -9.31 1.79 -17.57
C GLN A 322 -8.67 2.15 -16.22
N HIS A 323 -7.39 1.81 -16.06
CA HIS A 323 -6.60 2.12 -14.89
C HIS A 323 -5.15 2.41 -15.29
N LEU A 324 -4.43 3.11 -14.40
CA LEU A 324 -2.98 3.25 -14.47
C LEU A 324 -2.37 2.61 -13.23
N LEU A 325 -1.24 1.93 -13.43
CA LEU A 325 -0.38 1.47 -12.36
C LEU A 325 0.93 2.25 -12.44
N LEU A 326 1.34 2.84 -11.33
CA LEU A 326 2.58 3.58 -11.20
C LEU A 326 3.43 2.95 -10.11
N TYR A 327 4.72 2.81 -10.37
CA TYR A 327 5.66 2.42 -9.32
C TYR A 327 7.00 3.15 -9.49
N LEU A 328 7.61 3.47 -8.35
CA LEU A 328 8.89 4.15 -8.22
C LEU A 328 9.92 3.14 -7.72
N THR A 329 10.99 2.95 -8.49
CA THR A 329 12.10 2.04 -8.15
C THR A 329 13.10 2.68 -7.18
N SER A 330 13.97 1.86 -6.56
CA SER A 330 15.02 2.34 -5.65
C SER A 330 16.06 3.23 -6.33
N GLU A 331 16.27 3.07 -7.65
CA GLU A 331 17.11 3.94 -8.48
C GLU A 331 16.40 5.24 -8.93
N GLY A 332 15.17 5.49 -8.47
CA GLY A 332 14.43 6.72 -8.77
C GLY A 332 13.78 6.77 -10.15
N LYS A 333 13.57 5.62 -10.81
CA LYS A 333 12.82 5.55 -12.07
C LYS A 333 11.33 5.39 -11.78
N LEU A 334 10.52 6.26 -12.38
CA LEU A 334 9.06 6.13 -12.37
C LEU A 334 8.63 5.35 -13.61
N ILE A 335 7.93 4.24 -13.38
CA ILE A 335 7.39 3.40 -14.45
C ILE A 335 5.86 3.41 -14.37
N ILE A 336 5.22 3.46 -15.55
CA ILE A 336 3.77 3.61 -15.70
C ILE A 336 3.24 2.54 -16.64
N TYR A 337 2.26 1.75 -16.17
CA TYR A 337 1.52 0.78 -16.97
C TYR A 337 0.10 1.26 -17.22
N TYR A 338 -0.32 1.13 -18.47
CA TYR A 338 -1.72 1.28 -18.87
C TYR A 338 -2.42 -0.07 -18.73
N LEU A 339 -3.38 -0.16 -17.81
CA LEU A 339 -4.13 -1.38 -17.58
C LEU A 339 -5.42 -1.35 -18.40
N ALA A 340 -5.56 -2.32 -19.30
CA ALA A 340 -6.73 -2.51 -20.14
C ALA A 340 -7.15 -3.99 -20.16
N ARG A 341 -8.43 -4.25 -20.42
CA ARG A 341 -9.01 -5.60 -20.48
C ARG A 341 -9.85 -5.75 -21.75
#